data_AF-A0A951JEH9-F1
#
_entry.id   AF-A0A951JEH9-F1
#
_cell.length_a   1.000
_cell.length_b   1.000
_cell.length_c   1.000
_cell.angle_alpha   90.00
_cell.angle_beta   90.00
_cell.angle_gamma   90.00
#
_symmetry.space_group_name_H-M   'P 1'
#
loop_
_entity.id
_entity.type
_entity.pdbx_description
1 polymer ?
#
loop_
_entity_poly.entity_id
_entity_poly.type
_entity_poly.pdbx_seq_one_letter_code
_entity_poly.pdbx_strand_id
1 'polypeptide(L)'
;MTLVFQDTELEARYRTSMHRQTLPAVRFGVVLAIVLYALFGVIDWWLAREQLAAIWVARTAVLVSSAAIFAWSFRPGFSRFREFVISAYSVLLSLGLIAICAVAPLEVANQYYVGHLLIILATFTLFGPRFPNAVLASVSILAAFVIYEYWRENVPYSDFIVHSTFVFSAVIVAGVGGYIAEMQRRLAFYRSCVIEYDRARNAHSALHDPLTGLPNRRLFMEKLAHAVARDQRFHSHCAVLFMDIDAFKPINDDYGHVFGDRLLMCVAQRLHECVRATDTVARFGGDEFVV
;
A
#
# COMPACT_ATOMS: atom_id res chain seq x y z
N MET A 1 -10.48 -6.75 15.22
CA MET A 1 -9.81 -6.11 14.07
C MET A 1 -9.35 -7.22 13.14
N THR A 2 -10.00 -7.40 12.00
CA THR A 2 -9.58 -8.35 10.97
C THR A 2 -8.63 -7.67 10.00
N LEU A 3 -7.64 -8.38 9.46
CA LEU A 3 -6.72 -7.89 8.40
C LEU A 3 -7.41 -7.77 7.03
N VAL A 4 -8.69 -7.43 7.02
CA VAL A 4 -9.53 -7.27 5.83
C VAL A 4 -10.51 -6.15 6.14
N PHE A 5 -10.62 -5.18 5.23
CA PHE A 5 -11.67 -4.17 5.34
C PHE A 5 -13.04 -4.82 5.12
N GLN A 6 -14.05 -4.42 5.90
CA GLN A 6 -15.42 -4.91 5.70
C GLN A 6 -16.00 -4.43 4.36
N ASP A 7 -15.59 -3.25 3.92
CA ASP A 7 -15.90 -2.72 2.59
C ASP A 7 -15.04 -3.40 1.51
N THR A 8 -15.72 -4.14 0.63
CA THR A 8 -15.08 -4.88 -0.48
C THR A 8 -14.45 -3.97 -1.53
N GLU A 9 -15.01 -2.78 -1.77
CA GLU A 9 -14.46 -1.82 -2.72
C GLU A 9 -13.18 -1.19 -2.16
N LEU A 10 -13.21 -0.80 -0.87
CA LEU A 10 -12.04 -0.28 -0.17
C LEU A 10 -10.90 -1.30 -0.14
N GLU A 11 -11.21 -2.58 0.11
CA GLU A 11 -10.23 -3.67 0.07
C GLU A 11 -9.65 -3.87 -1.34
N ALA A 12 -10.46 -3.77 -2.39
CA ALA A 12 -9.98 -3.86 -3.78
C ALA A 12 -9.06 -2.69 -4.15
N ARG A 13 -9.41 -1.46 -3.74
CA ARG A 13 -8.56 -0.26 -3.90
C ARG A 13 -7.25 -0.38 -3.13
N TYR A 14 -7.29 -0.83 -1.88
CA TYR A 14 -6.10 -1.10 -1.08
C TYR A 14 -5.16 -2.10 -1.78
N ARG A 15 -5.69 -3.22 -2.27
CA ARG A 15 -4.90 -4.25 -2.97
C ARG A 15 -4.19 -3.71 -4.19
N THR A 16 -4.91 -2.95 -5.01
CA THR A 16 -4.37 -2.36 -6.24
C THR A 16 -3.26 -1.34 -5.93
N SER A 17 -3.51 -0.46 -4.95
CA SER A 17 -2.53 0.54 -4.50
C SER A 17 -1.27 -0.10 -3.92
N MET A 18 -1.44 -1.07 -3.00
CA MET A 18 -0.33 -1.78 -2.38
C MET A 18 0.52 -2.55 -3.38
N HIS A 19 -0.10 -3.17 -4.39
CA HIS A 19 0.64 -3.88 -5.44
C HIS A 19 1.69 -2.99 -6.11
N ARG A 20 1.30 -1.76 -6.47
CA ARG A 20 2.20 -0.82 -7.14
C ARG A 20 3.28 -0.27 -6.21
N GLN A 21 2.94 0.00 -4.96
CA GLN A 21 3.86 0.62 -4.00
C GLN A 21 4.91 -0.35 -3.44
N THR A 22 4.55 -1.63 -3.26
CA THR A 22 5.43 -2.61 -2.59
C THR A 22 6.39 -3.33 -3.53
N LEU A 23 6.13 -3.35 -4.84
CA LEU A 23 6.95 -4.10 -5.81
C LEU A 23 8.45 -3.70 -5.82
N PRO A 24 8.83 -2.41 -5.71
CA PRO A 24 10.25 -2.04 -5.58
C PRO A 24 10.90 -2.61 -4.32
N ALA A 25 10.19 -2.59 -3.19
CA ALA A 25 10.68 -3.16 -1.94
C ALA A 25 10.86 -4.68 -2.03
N VAL A 26 9.92 -5.39 -2.67
CA VAL A 26 10.04 -6.83 -2.94
C VAL A 26 11.28 -7.14 -3.78
N ARG A 27 11.50 -6.38 -4.86
CA ARG A 27 12.68 -6.53 -5.72
C ARG A 27 13.98 -6.30 -4.95
N PHE A 28 14.02 -5.24 -4.15
CA PHE A 28 15.15 -4.98 -3.26
C PHE A 28 15.38 -6.14 -2.29
N GLY A 29 14.32 -6.67 -1.68
CA GLY A 29 14.39 -7.82 -0.79
C GLY A 29 14.96 -9.07 -1.48
N VAL A 30 14.55 -9.36 -2.72
CA VAL A 30 15.10 -10.49 -3.50
C VAL A 30 16.58 -10.27 -3.82
N VAL A 31 16.99 -9.06 -4.23
CA VAL A 31 18.40 -8.75 -4.48
C VAL A 31 19.22 -8.88 -3.20
N LEU A 32 18.73 -8.35 -2.08
CA LEU A 32 19.41 -8.47 -0.79
C LEU A 32 19.54 -9.94 -0.37
N ALA A 33 18.51 -10.76 -0.59
CA ALA A 33 18.58 -12.19 -0.35
C ALA A 33 19.64 -12.87 -1.23
N ILE A 34 19.71 -12.56 -2.53
CA ILE A 34 20.75 -13.08 -3.43
C ILE A 34 22.15 -12.72 -2.92
N VAL A 35 22.37 -11.45 -2.57
CA VAL A 35 23.67 -10.95 -2.09
C VAL A 35 24.07 -11.64 -0.79
N LEU A 36 23.18 -11.68 0.20
CA LEU A 36 23.46 -12.33 1.48
C LEU A 36 23.70 -13.84 1.31
N TYR A 37 22.88 -14.51 0.49
CA TYR A 37 23.03 -15.94 0.24
C TYR A 37 24.33 -16.27 -0.50
N ALA A 38 24.79 -15.40 -1.40
CA ALA A 38 26.10 -15.54 -2.04
C ALA A 38 27.25 -15.24 -1.08
N LEU A 39 27.13 -14.20 -0.25
CA LEU A 39 28.13 -13.82 0.75
C LEU A 39 28.37 -14.92 1.78
N PHE A 40 27.30 -15.57 2.25
CA PHE A 40 27.42 -16.74 3.14
C PHE A 40 28.16 -17.90 2.47
N GLY A 41 28.16 -17.99 1.13
CA GLY A 41 28.95 -18.99 0.40
C GLY A 41 30.46 -18.82 0.53
N VAL A 42 30.94 -17.62 0.85
CA VAL A 42 32.37 -17.39 1.13
C VAL A 42 32.79 -18.14 2.39
N ILE A 43 31.90 -18.25 3.38
CA ILE A 43 32.16 -18.95 4.65
C ILE A 43 32.26 -20.45 4.43
N ASP A 44 31.53 -21.01 3.46
CA ASP A 44 31.57 -22.45 3.13
C ASP A 44 33.00 -22.95 2.85
N TRP A 45 33.85 -22.09 2.28
CA TRP A 45 35.25 -22.41 1.99
C TRP A 45 36.04 -22.77 3.26
N TRP A 46 35.77 -22.10 4.37
CA TRP A 46 36.39 -22.38 5.67
C TRP A 46 35.67 -23.49 6.42
N LEU A 47 34.35 -23.57 6.28
CA LEU A 47 33.53 -24.45 7.11
C LEU A 47 33.49 -25.90 6.62
N ALA A 48 33.44 -26.12 5.29
CA ALA A 48 33.16 -27.42 4.71
C ALA A 48 33.98 -27.68 3.44
N ARG A 49 35.31 -27.51 3.54
CA ARG A 49 36.23 -27.61 2.40
C ARG A 49 36.12 -28.93 1.62
N GLU A 50 35.90 -30.05 2.31
CA GLU A 50 35.81 -31.38 1.68
C GLU A 50 34.52 -31.59 0.89
N GLN A 51 33.41 -30.98 1.31
CA GLN A 51 32.08 -31.12 0.68
C GLN A 51 31.67 -29.87 -0.10
N LEU A 52 32.62 -28.96 -0.33
CA LEU A 52 32.39 -27.65 -0.93
C LEU A 52 31.65 -27.76 -2.27
N ALA A 53 32.05 -28.70 -3.13
CA ALA A 53 31.42 -28.87 -4.44
C ALA A 53 29.91 -29.16 -4.34
N ALA A 54 29.51 -30.05 -3.43
CA ALA A 54 28.12 -30.44 -3.28
C ALA A 54 27.28 -29.33 -2.60
N ILE A 55 27.86 -28.61 -1.63
CA ILE A 55 27.24 -27.41 -1.04
C ILE A 55 27.00 -26.33 -2.10
N TRP A 56 27.98 -26.10 -2.97
CA TRP A 56 27.87 -25.09 -4.04
C TRP A 56 26.87 -25.49 -5.13
N VAL A 57 26.62 -26.79 -5.38
CA VAL A 57 25.52 -27.22 -6.25
C VAL A 57 24.17 -26.78 -5.68
N ALA A 58 23.91 -27.05 -4.39
CA ALA A 58 22.68 -26.62 -3.73
C ALA A 58 22.57 -25.09 -3.72
N ARG A 59 23.65 -24.38 -3.39
CA ARG A 59 23.68 -22.91 -3.33
C ARG A 59 23.42 -22.28 -4.70
N THR A 60 24.05 -22.79 -5.75
CA THR A 60 23.90 -22.27 -7.12
C THR A 60 22.47 -22.49 -7.62
N ALA A 61 21.84 -23.64 -7.32
CA ALA A 61 20.44 -23.88 -7.69
C ALA A 61 19.50 -22.84 -7.08
N VAL A 62 19.71 -22.47 -5.81
CA VAL A 62 18.95 -21.41 -5.13
C VAL A 62 19.21 -20.06 -5.77
N LEU A 63 20.47 -19.68 -5.97
CA LEU A 63 20.84 -18.38 -6.57
C LEU A 63 20.28 -18.20 -7.99
N VAL A 64 20.34 -19.24 -8.83
CA VAL A 64 19.76 -19.23 -10.18
C VAL A 64 18.24 -19.07 -10.11
N SER A 65 17.58 -19.78 -9.20
CA SER A 65 16.13 -19.66 -8.98
C SER A 65 15.74 -18.26 -8.49
N SER A 66 16.51 -17.68 -7.55
CA SER A 66 16.34 -16.31 -7.08
C SER A 66 16.49 -15.29 -8.21
N ALA A 67 17.51 -15.46 -9.07
CA ALA A 67 17.73 -14.58 -10.23
C ALA A 67 16.59 -14.69 -11.25
N ALA A 68 16.06 -15.89 -11.48
CA ALA A 68 14.90 -16.11 -12.35
C ALA A 68 13.64 -15.42 -11.79
N ILE A 69 13.39 -15.52 -10.48
CA ILE A 69 12.27 -14.81 -9.82
C ILE A 69 12.45 -13.29 -9.91
N PHE A 70 13.67 -12.80 -9.70
CA PHE A 70 13.99 -11.38 -9.85
C PHE A 70 13.70 -10.90 -11.28
N ALA A 71 14.18 -11.62 -12.30
CA ALA A 71 13.92 -11.29 -13.70
C ALA A 71 12.42 -11.34 -14.04
N TRP A 72 11.70 -12.34 -13.51
CA TRP A 72 10.25 -12.44 -13.70
C TRP A 72 9.47 -11.30 -13.05
N SER A 73 9.98 -10.72 -11.96
CA SER A 73 9.34 -9.61 -11.24
C SER A 73 9.14 -8.34 -12.10
N PHE A 74 9.82 -8.21 -13.24
CA PHE A 74 9.67 -7.11 -14.19
C PHE A 74 8.60 -7.36 -15.26
N ARG A 75 8.07 -8.59 -15.35
CA ARG A 75 7.04 -8.95 -16.33
C ARG A 75 5.64 -8.61 -15.81
N PRO A 76 4.71 -8.16 -16.68
CA PRO A 76 3.36 -7.77 -16.26
C PRO A 76 2.54 -8.91 -15.62
N GLY A 77 2.81 -10.17 -16.01
CA GLY A 77 2.13 -11.34 -15.45
C GLY A 77 2.52 -11.71 -14.01
N PHE A 78 3.60 -11.14 -13.48
CA PHE A 78 4.07 -11.41 -12.12
C PHE A 78 3.09 -10.94 -11.04
N SER A 79 2.41 -9.81 -11.27
CA SER A 79 1.47 -9.22 -10.30
C SER A 79 0.35 -10.19 -9.92
N ARG A 80 -0.17 -10.97 -10.87
CA ARG A 80 -1.25 -11.93 -10.65
C ARG A 80 -0.86 -13.05 -9.68
N PHE A 81 0.39 -13.51 -9.73
CA PHE A 81 0.87 -14.65 -8.94
C PHE A 81 1.82 -14.24 -7.81
N ARG A 82 2.07 -12.94 -7.62
CA ARG A 82 3.09 -12.40 -6.73
C ARG A 82 3.04 -13.01 -5.33
N GLU A 83 1.87 -13.03 -4.71
CA GLU A 83 1.71 -13.52 -3.34
C GLU A 83 2.17 -14.98 -3.20
N PHE A 84 1.76 -15.83 -4.14
CA PHE A 84 2.16 -17.23 -4.16
C PHE A 84 3.67 -17.37 -4.44
N VAL A 85 4.19 -16.64 -5.44
CA VAL A 85 5.59 -16.73 -5.85
C VAL A 85 6.54 -16.29 -4.73
N ILE A 86 6.20 -15.22 -4.02
CA ILE A 86 7.03 -14.70 -2.93
C ILE A 86 6.98 -15.61 -1.69
N SER A 87 5.81 -16.14 -1.34
CA SER A 87 5.73 -17.14 -0.27
C SER A 87 6.49 -18.43 -0.62
N ALA A 88 6.36 -18.92 -1.86
CA ALA A 88 7.10 -20.08 -2.34
C ALA A 88 8.61 -19.80 -2.36
N TYR A 89 9.03 -18.57 -2.66
CA TYR A 89 10.43 -18.16 -2.64
C TYR A 89 11.05 -18.24 -1.24
N SER A 90 10.34 -17.81 -0.20
CA SER A 90 10.79 -17.97 1.20
C SER A 90 11.04 -19.44 1.54
N VAL A 91 10.11 -20.32 1.15
CA VAL A 91 10.24 -21.77 1.38
C VAL A 91 11.42 -22.33 0.58
N LEU A 92 11.58 -21.93 -0.68
CA LEU A 92 12.72 -22.33 -1.53
C LEU A 92 14.07 -21.98 -0.88
N LEU A 93 14.23 -20.76 -0.37
CA LEU A 93 15.46 -20.34 0.32
C LEU A 93 15.78 -21.26 1.51
N SER A 94 14.75 -21.63 2.29
CA SER A 94 14.91 -22.52 3.44
C SER A 94 15.23 -23.95 3.02
N LEU A 95 14.53 -24.49 2.02
CA LEU A 95 14.83 -25.83 1.47
C LEU A 95 16.26 -25.88 0.91
N GLY A 96 16.75 -24.78 0.34
CA GLY A 96 18.14 -24.63 -0.06
C GLY A 96 19.12 -24.77 1.10
N LEU A 97 18.85 -24.12 2.25
CA LEU A 97 19.66 -24.30 3.45
C LEU A 97 19.57 -25.73 3.99
N ILE A 98 18.40 -26.35 3.99
CA ILE A 98 18.22 -27.75 4.39
C ILE A 98 19.06 -28.67 3.48
N ALA A 99 19.07 -28.43 2.16
CA ALA A 99 19.89 -29.19 1.23
C ALA A 99 21.40 -29.02 1.49
N ILE A 100 21.85 -27.82 1.86
CA ILE A 100 23.23 -27.58 2.28
C ILE A 100 23.53 -28.36 3.57
N CYS A 101 22.66 -28.29 4.58
CA CYS A 101 22.81 -29.04 5.82
C CYS A 101 22.86 -30.55 5.59
N ALA A 102 22.08 -31.07 4.64
CA ALA A 102 22.01 -32.50 4.33
C ALA A 102 23.34 -33.06 3.81
N VAL A 103 24.16 -32.23 3.17
CA VAL A 103 25.45 -32.65 2.62
C VAL A 103 26.62 -32.26 3.53
N ALA A 104 26.46 -31.23 4.37
CA ALA A 104 27.50 -30.77 5.29
C ALA A 104 27.70 -31.72 6.49
N PRO A 105 28.90 -31.73 7.12
CA PRO A 105 29.15 -32.49 8.34
C PRO A 105 28.28 -31.95 9.49
N LEU A 106 27.99 -32.79 10.50
CA LEU A 106 27.06 -32.43 11.59
C LEU A 106 27.44 -31.12 12.30
N GLU A 107 28.72 -30.96 12.66
CA GLU A 107 29.25 -29.79 13.38
C GLU A 107 29.10 -28.47 12.59
N VAL A 108 29.23 -28.57 11.27
CA VAL A 108 29.13 -27.44 10.33
C VAL A 108 27.66 -27.14 10.04
N ALA A 109 26.84 -28.19 9.88
CA ALA A 109 25.44 -28.06 9.53
C ALA A 109 24.64 -27.30 10.60
N ASN A 110 24.98 -27.47 11.87
CA ASN A 110 24.42 -26.71 12.98
C ASN A 110 24.64 -25.19 12.84
N GLN A 111 25.67 -24.74 12.12
CA GLN A 111 25.94 -23.31 11.94
C GLN A 111 25.03 -22.67 10.88
N TYR A 112 24.55 -23.43 9.91
CA TYR A 112 23.60 -22.95 8.90
C TYR A 112 22.17 -22.78 9.43
N TYR A 113 21.91 -23.29 10.63
CA TYR A 113 20.66 -23.10 11.37
C TYR A 113 20.22 -21.63 11.41
N VAL A 114 21.13 -20.71 11.74
CA VAL A 114 20.85 -19.28 11.91
C VAL A 114 20.29 -18.65 10.62
N GLY A 115 20.63 -19.21 9.46
CA GLY A 115 20.08 -18.78 8.18
C GLY A 115 18.55 -18.93 8.10
N HIS A 116 17.97 -19.93 8.75
CA HIS A 116 16.50 -20.12 8.78
C HIS A 116 15.81 -18.96 9.51
N LEU A 117 16.41 -18.45 10.60
CA LEU A 117 15.89 -17.32 11.35
C LEU A 117 15.87 -16.05 10.49
N LEU A 118 16.93 -15.81 9.71
CA LEU A 118 17.01 -14.69 8.78
C LEU A 118 15.96 -14.78 7.67
N ILE A 119 15.70 -15.98 7.14
CA ILE A 119 14.67 -16.20 6.11
C ILE A 119 13.26 -15.95 6.67
N ILE A 120 12.98 -16.43 7.88
CA ILE A 120 11.69 -16.18 8.55
C ILE A 120 11.50 -14.67 8.77
N LEU A 121 12.52 -13.99 9.30
CA LEU A 121 12.48 -12.55 9.48
C LEU A 121 12.25 -11.82 8.15
N ALA A 122 12.98 -12.18 7.10
CA ALA A 122 12.83 -11.60 5.76
C ALA A 122 11.44 -11.84 5.16
N THR A 123 10.82 -12.99 5.46
CA THR A 123 9.47 -13.35 5.01
C THR A 123 8.41 -12.39 5.54
N PHE A 124 8.52 -11.97 6.80
CA PHE A 124 7.56 -11.03 7.39
C PHE A 124 7.90 -9.55 7.13
N THR A 125 9.14 -9.24 6.75
CA THR A 125 9.62 -7.85 6.65
C THR A 125 9.94 -7.43 5.21
N LEU A 126 10.95 -8.04 4.59
CA LEU A 126 11.53 -7.61 3.31
C LEU A 126 10.72 -8.07 2.09
N PHE A 127 10.23 -9.31 2.12
CA PHE A 127 9.51 -9.89 0.99
C PHE A 127 8.05 -9.42 0.93
N GLY A 128 7.49 -9.03 2.08
CA GLY A 128 6.17 -8.40 2.19
C GLY A 128 4.98 -9.13 1.55
N PRO A 129 4.86 -10.47 1.57
CA PRO A 129 3.60 -11.12 1.25
C PRO A 129 2.55 -10.73 2.29
N ARG A 130 1.28 -10.99 1.99
CA ARG A 130 0.19 -10.84 2.97
C ARG A 130 0.45 -11.70 4.18
N PHE A 131 0.06 -11.23 5.35
CA PHE A 131 0.28 -11.90 6.63
C PHE A 131 -0.16 -13.38 6.63
N PRO A 132 -1.35 -13.77 6.13
CA PRO A 132 -1.72 -15.19 6.07
C PRO A 132 -0.75 -16.05 5.22
N ASN A 133 -0.26 -15.49 4.12
CA ASN A 133 0.68 -16.18 3.22
C ASN A 133 2.10 -16.23 3.83
N ALA A 134 2.49 -15.19 4.57
CA ALA A 134 3.74 -15.15 5.33
C ALA A 134 3.75 -16.21 6.46
N VAL A 135 2.63 -16.32 7.18
CA VAL A 135 2.42 -17.34 8.22
C VAL A 135 2.46 -18.73 7.60
N LEU A 136 1.73 -18.98 6.52
CA LEU A 136 1.74 -20.28 5.85
C LEU A 136 3.16 -20.68 5.41
N ALA A 137 3.88 -19.77 4.75
CA ALA A 137 5.26 -20.02 4.34
C ALA A 137 6.18 -20.31 5.54
N SER A 138 6.06 -19.54 6.62
CA SER A 138 6.90 -19.71 7.82
C SER A 138 6.60 -21.01 8.57
N VAL A 139 5.32 -21.43 8.61
CA VAL A 139 4.92 -22.73 9.15
C VAL A 139 5.46 -23.87 8.27
N SER A 140 5.42 -23.72 6.95
CA SER A 140 6.02 -24.70 6.03
C SER A 140 7.54 -24.80 6.21
N ILE A 141 8.23 -23.68 6.41
CA ILE A 141 9.66 -23.63 6.73
C ILE A 141 9.95 -24.36 8.03
N LEU A 142 9.22 -24.03 9.11
CA LEU A 142 9.37 -24.68 10.41
C LEU A 142 9.12 -26.20 10.31
N ALA A 143 8.05 -26.61 9.63
CA ALA A 143 7.73 -28.02 9.45
C ALA A 143 8.82 -28.76 8.67
N ALA A 144 9.28 -28.21 7.55
CA ALA A 144 10.37 -28.80 6.76
C ALA A 144 11.67 -28.91 7.58
N PHE A 145 11.99 -27.89 8.35
CA PHE A 145 13.16 -27.87 9.23
C PHE A 145 13.08 -28.94 10.33
N VAL A 146 11.97 -29.02 11.06
CA VAL A 146 11.76 -30.00 12.14
C VAL A 146 11.76 -31.42 11.59
N ILE A 147 11.10 -31.67 10.45
CA ILE A 147 11.12 -32.98 9.79
C ILE A 147 12.55 -33.35 9.42
N TYR A 148 13.31 -32.43 8.82
CA TYR A 148 14.69 -32.68 8.46
C TYR A 148 15.56 -33.02 9.66
N GLU A 149 15.51 -32.24 10.75
CA GLU A 149 16.31 -32.53 11.95
C GLU A 149 15.91 -33.85 12.60
N TYR A 150 14.61 -34.16 12.64
CA TYR A 150 14.12 -35.41 13.23
C TYR A 150 14.61 -36.66 12.49
N TRP A 151 14.64 -36.60 11.15
CA TRP A 151 15.10 -37.70 10.31
C TRP A 151 16.62 -37.81 10.21
N ARG A 152 17.36 -36.79 10.65
CA ARG A 152 18.81 -36.78 10.56
C ARG A 152 19.41 -37.56 11.72
N GLU A 153 20.18 -38.60 11.38
CA GLU A 153 20.87 -39.41 12.38
C GLU A 153 21.92 -38.58 13.15
N ASN A 154 22.09 -38.91 14.44
CA ASN A 154 23.14 -38.37 15.32
C ASN A 154 23.03 -36.89 15.72
N VAL A 155 21.89 -36.23 15.52
CA VAL A 155 21.65 -34.90 16.13
C VAL A 155 21.39 -35.08 17.64
N PRO A 156 22.17 -34.43 18.53
CA PRO A 156 21.89 -34.47 19.96
C PRO A 156 20.48 -33.95 20.27
N TYR A 157 19.77 -34.61 21.17
CA TYR A 157 18.40 -34.20 21.53
C TYR A 157 18.34 -32.77 22.10
N SER A 158 19.41 -32.32 22.76
CA SER A 158 19.56 -30.93 23.21
C SER A 158 19.54 -29.93 22.06
N ASP A 159 20.27 -30.22 20.98
CA ASP A 159 20.41 -29.34 19.83
C ASP A 159 19.09 -29.23 19.08
N PHE A 160 18.42 -30.37 18.88
CA PHE A 160 17.08 -30.43 18.30
C PHE A 160 16.07 -29.54 19.04
N ILE A 161 16.03 -29.64 20.38
CA ILE A 161 15.12 -28.81 21.21
C ILE A 161 15.47 -27.34 21.07
N VAL A 162 16.76 -26.99 21.18
CA VAL A 162 17.22 -25.59 21.11
C VAL A 162 16.86 -25.01 19.76
N HIS A 163 17.25 -25.66 18.66
CA HIS A 163 16.97 -25.21 17.31
C HIS A 163 15.47 -25.07 17.04
N SER A 164 14.68 -26.09 17.38
CA SER A 164 13.23 -26.04 17.19
C SER A 164 12.57 -24.91 17.98
N THR A 165 13.02 -24.68 19.22
CA THR A 165 12.51 -23.60 20.07
C THR A 165 12.81 -22.24 19.46
N PHE A 166 14.05 -21.99 19.02
CA PHE A 166 14.44 -20.71 18.45
C PHE A 166 13.77 -20.43 17.09
N VAL A 167 13.56 -21.44 16.23
CA VAL A 167 12.81 -21.24 14.96
C VAL A 167 11.37 -20.90 15.28
N PHE A 168 10.74 -21.64 16.19
CA PHE A 168 9.37 -21.39 16.61
C PHE A 168 9.22 -19.97 17.21
N SER A 169 10.14 -19.57 18.10
CA SER A 169 10.18 -18.20 18.64
C SER A 169 10.34 -17.16 17.54
N ALA A 170 11.19 -17.38 16.53
CA ALA A 170 11.35 -16.46 15.42
C ALA A 170 10.08 -16.34 14.58
N VAL A 171 9.33 -17.43 14.35
CA VAL A 171 8.02 -17.37 13.67
C VAL A 171 7.04 -16.52 14.47
N ILE A 172 6.99 -16.65 15.81
CA ILE A 172 6.11 -15.84 16.66
C ILE A 172 6.51 -14.36 16.58
N VAL A 173 7.78 -14.04 16.84
CA VAL A 173 8.25 -12.65 16.91
C VAL A 173 8.12 -11.95 15.55
N ALA A 174 8.58 -12.60 14.47
CA ALA A 174 8.46 -12.06 13.12
C ALA A 174 6.99 -11.99 12.69
N GLY A 175 6.16 -12.95 13.11
CA GLY A 175 4.71 -12.94 12.90
C GLY A 175 4.03 -11.74 13.52
N VAL A 176 4.29 -11.45 14.81
CA VAL A 176 3.75 -10.25 15.48
C VAL A 176 4.21 -8.97 14.77
N GLY A 177 5.49 -8.89 14.41
CA GLY A 177 6.03 -7.75 13.65
C GLY A 177 5.34 -7.57 12.29
N GLY A 178 5.17 -8.66 11.54
CA GLY A 178 4.49 -8.66 10.24
C GLY A 178 3.01 -8.30 10.33
N TYR A 179 2.32 -8.77 11.39
CA TYR A 179 0.94 -8.40 11.67
C TYR A 179 0.80 -6.90 11.93
N ILE A 180 1.64 -6.35 12.82
CA ILE A 180 1.64 -4.92 13.14
C ILE A 180 1.97 -4.09 11.90
N ALA A 181 2.96 -4.50 11.11
CA ALA A 181 3.34 -3.82 9.88
C ALA A 181 2.20 -3.80 8.84
N GLU A 182 1.49 -4.92 8.63
CA GLU A 182 0.33 -4.95 7.74
C GLU A 182 -0.82 -4.09 8.28
N MET A 183 -1.11 -4.16 9.58
CA MET A 183 -2.12 -3.33 10.22
C MET A 183 -1.81 -1.83 10.05
N GLN A 184 -0.56 -1.41 10.26
CA GLN A 184 -0.14 -0.02 10.05
C GLN A 184 -0.28 0.43 8.59
N ARG A 185 0.09 -0.42 7.62
CA ARG A 185 -0.11 -0.12 6.18
C ARG A 185 -1.58 0.09 5.84
N ARG A 186 -2.46 -0.78 6.36
CA ARG A 186 -3.92 -0.67 6.18
C ARG A 186 -4.47 0.61 6.80
N LEU A 187 -4.05 0.94 8.03
CA LEU A 187 -4.47 2.15 8.70
C LEU A 187 -3.98 3.42 7.99
N ALA A 188 -2.74 3.42 7.49
CA ALA A 188 -2.19 4.52 6.72
C ALA A 188 -2.94 4.75 5.41
N PHE A 189 -3.29 3.67 4.70
CA PHE A 189 -4.12 3.76 3.50
C PHE A 189 -5.51 4.34 3.82
N TYR A 190 -6.18 3.81 4.85
CA TYR A 190 -7.49 4.31 5.27
C TYR A 190 -7.46 5.81 5.62
N ARG A 191 -6.47 6.24 6.42
CA ARG A 191 -6.27 7.66 6.75
C ARG A 191 -6.07 8.52 5.52
N SER A 192 -5.33 8.02 4.53
CA SER A 192 -5.09 8.75 3.27
C SER A 192 -6.40 8.97 2.51
N CYS A 193 -7.26 7.94 2.41
CA CYS A 193 -8.58 8.06 1.80
C CYS A 193 -9.48 9.06 2.53
N VAL A 194 -9.48 9.03 3.87
CA VAL A 194 -10.27 9.97 4.68
C VAL A 194 -9.79 11.41 4.47
N ILE A 195 -8.48 11.65 4.49
CA ILE A 195 -7.91 12.98 4.24
C ILE A 195 -8.26 13.48 2.84
N GLU A 196 -8.23 12.61 1.83
CA GLU A 196 -8.60 12.97 0.46
C GLU A 196 -10.08 13.36 0.35
N TYR A 197 -10.95 12.60 1.02
CA TYR A 197 -12.38 12.92 1.11
C TYR A 197 -12.64 14.26 1.82
N ASP A 198 -12.01 14.48 2.98
CA ASP A 198 -12.15 15.72 3.73
C ASP A 198 -11.61 16.91 2.94
N ARG A 199 -10.50 16.74 2.21
CA ARG A 199 -9.97 17.77 1.30
C ARG A 199 -10.95 18.08 0.19
N ALA A 200 -11.54 17.08 -0.47
CA ALA A 200 -12.53 17.30 -1.53
C ALA A 200 -13.77 18.02 -0.99
N ARG A 201 -14.26 17.62 0.18
CA ARG A 201 -15.41 18.25 0.84
C ARG A 201 -15.11 19.69 1.26
N ASN A 202 -13.96 19.94 1.88
CA ASN A 202 -13.56 21.28 2.29
C ASN A 202 -13.30 22.19 1.08
N ALA A 203 -12.71 21.66 0.00
CA ALA A 203 -12.55 22.41 -1.24
C ALA A 203 -13.91 22.83 -1.82
N HIS A 204 -14.91 21.93 -1.79
CA HIS A 204 -16.27 22.26 -2.21
C HIS A 204 -16.88 23.35 -1.32
N SER A 205 -16.87 23.19 0.01
CA SER A 205 -17.40 24.20 0.94
C SER A 205 -16.67 25.55 0.89
N ALA A 206 -15.37 25.56 0.58
CA ALA A 206 -14.60 26.80 0.46
C ALA A 206 -14.85 27.55 -0.86
N LEU A 207 -15.50 26.92 -1.83
CA LEU A 207 -15.78 27.46 -3.16
C LEU A 207 -17.26 27.73 -3.41
N HIS A 208 -18.14 27.30 -2.52
CA HIS A 208 -19.59 27.49 -2.63
C HIS A 208 -20.11 28.28 -1.42
N ASP A 209 -21.18 29.03 -1.63
CA ASP A 209 -21.91 29.72 -0.58
C ASP A 209 -22.76 28.71 0.23
N PRO A 210 -22.63 28.65 1.56
CA PRO A 210 -23.29 27.63 2.37
C PRO A 210 -24.83 27.78 2.44
N LEU A 211 -25.37 28.98 2.17
CA LEU A 211 -26.82 29.21 2.19
C LEU A 211 -27.47 28.76 0.88
N THR A 212 -26.92 29.18 -0.25
CA THR A 212 -27.53 28.97 -1.57
C THR A 212 -26.98 27.75 -2.31
N GLY A 213 -25.81 27.24 -1.92
CA GLY A 213 -25.10 26.18 -2.64
C GLY A 213 -24.48 26.64 -3.97
N LEU A 214 -24.66 27.90 -4.36
CA LEU A 214 -24.04 28.45 -5.57
C LEU A 214 -22.53 28.65 -5.37
N PRO A 215 -21.73 28.68 -6.45
CA PRO A 215 -20.39 29.23 -6.44
C PRO A 215 -20.31 30.53 -5.65
N ASN A 216 -19.32 30.64 -4.77
CA ASN A 216 -19.04 31.90 -4.07
C ASN A 216 -18.19 32.83 -4.96
N ARG A 217 -17.99 34.06 -4.48
CA ARG A 217 -17.14 35.06 -5.14
C ARG A 217 -15.78 34.52 -5.61
N ARG A 218 -15.13 33.65 -4.81
CA ARG A 218 -13.81 33.10 -5.17
C ARG A 218 -13.90 32.17 -6.37
N LEU A 219 -14.83 31.21 -6.35
CA LEU A 219 -15.04 30.29 -7.49
C LEU A 219 -15.48 31.03 -8.75
N PHE A 220 -16.32 32.06 -8.62
CA PHE A 220 -16.72 32.91 -9.74
C PHE A 220 -15.51 33.58 -10.41
N MET A 221 -14.63 34.21 -9.62
CA MET A 221 -13.45 34.89 -10.16
C MET A 221 -12.47 33.92 -10.84
N GLU A 222 -12.29 32.72 -10.28
CA GLU A 222 -11.49 31.66 -10.92
C GLU A 222 -12.08 31.27 -12.29
N LYS A 223 -13.40 31.06 -12.38
CA LYS A 223 -14.08 30.73 -13.64
C LYS A 223 -14.06 31.88 -14.65
N LEU A 224 -14.21 33.13 -14.20
CA LEU A 224 -14.13 34.31 -15.05
C LEU A 224 -12.74 34.44 -15.69
N ALA A 225 -11.67 34.24 -14.91
CA ALA A 225 -10.31 34.24 -15.43
C ALA A 225 -10.12 33.16 -16.53
N HIS A 226 -10.67 31.96 -16.32
CA HIS A 226 -10.66 30.91 -17.33
C HIS A 226 -11.46 31.27 -18.59
N ALA A 227 -12.63 31.90 -18.44
CA ALA A 227 -13.46 32.33 -19.56
C ALA A 227 -12.73 33.38 -20.42
N VAL A 228 -12.11 34.39 -19.79
CA VAL A 228 -11.31 35.42 -20.46
C VAL A 228 -10.10 34.82 -21.19
N ALA A 229 -9.39 33.87 -20.56
CA ALA A 229 -8.26 33.19 -21.21
C ALA A 229 -8.70 32.33 -22.41
N ARG A 230 -9.89 31.73 -22.36
CA ARG A 230 -10.48 30.99 -23.49
C ARG A 230 -10.83 31.94 -24.63
N ASP A 231 -11.38 33.11 -24.29
CA ASP A 231 -11.73 34.17 -25.22
C ASP A 231 -10.55 34.60 -26.10
N GLN A 232 -9.42 34.86 -25.46
CA GLN A 232 -8.19 35.26 -26.13
C GLN A 232 -7.64 34.20 -27.09
N ARG A 233 -7.88 32.91 -26.81
CA ARG A 233 -7.36 31.80 -27.61
C ARG A 233 -8.27 31.41 -28.77
N PHE A 234 -9.57 31.50 -28.59
CA PHE A 234 -10.56 30.99 -29.55
C PHE A 234 -11.40 32.07 -30.21
N HIS A 235 -11.12 33.35 -29.93
CA HIS A 235 -11.92 34.49 -30.39
C HIS A 235 -13.42 34.31 -30.09
N SER A 236 -13.73 33.77 -28.90
CA SER A 236 -15.11 33.73 -28.43
C SER A 236 -15.54 35.10 -27.90
N HIS A 237 -16.71 35.16 -27.27
CA HIS A 237 -17.09 36.27 -26.39
C HIS A 237 -17.64 35.71 -25.07
N CYS A 238 -17.30 36.36 -23.95
CA CYS A 238 -17.95 36.16 -22.65
C CYS A 238 -18.58 37.47 -22.17
N ALA A 239 -19.70 37.37 -21.45
CA ALA A 239 -20.35 38.49 -20.78
C ALA A 239 -20.50 38.16 -19.30
N VAL A 240 -20.57 39.19 -18.46
CA VAL A 240 -20.84 39.08 -17.02
C VAL A 240 -22.06 39.93 -16.70
N LEU A 241 -23.03 39.36 -16.00
CA LEU A 241 -24.21 40.07 -15.50
C LEU A 241 -24.15 40.15 -13.98
N PHE A 242 -24.05 41.36 -13.44
CA PHE A 242 -24.11 41.62 -12.01
C PHE A 242 -25.53 42.06 -11.62
N MET A 243 -26.07 41.49 -10.56
CA MET A 243 -27.44 41.72 -10.07
C MET A 243 -27.43 41.91 -8.55
N ASP A 244 -28.28 42.79 -8.06
CA ASP A 244 -28.52 43.03 -6.63
C ASP A 244 -30.02 42.92 -6.34
N ILE A 245 -30.40 42.47 -5.15
CA ILE A 245 -31.82 42.38 -4.77
C ILE A 245 -32.28 43.70 -4.18
N ASP A 246 -33.18 44.38 -4.91
CA ASP A 246 -33.79 45.62 -4.45
C ASP A 246 -34.49 45.45 -3.09
N ALA A 247 -34.22 46.40 -2.18
CA ALA A 247 -34.85 46.50 -0.86
C ALA A 247 -34.74 45.22 0.01
N PHE A 248 -33.62 44.49 -0.07
CA PHE A 248 -33.40 43.29 0.75
C PHE A 248 -33.32 43.57 2.26
N LYS A 249 -32.69 44.68 2.67
CA LYS A 249 -32.52 45.03 4.10
C LYS A 249 -33.85 45.21 4.86
N PRO A 250 -34.84 45.97 4.36
CA PRO A 250 -36.18 46.00 4.96
C PRO A 250 -36.82 44.63 5.17
N ILE A 251 -36.61 43.67 4.25
CA ILE A 251 -37.15 42.31 4.40
C ILE A 251 -36.54 41.61 5.62
N ASN A 252 -35.23 41.75 5.83
CA ASN A 252 -34.56 41.22 7.03
C ASN A 252 -35.02 41.92 8.31
N ASP A 253 -35.23 43.25 8.26
CA ASP A 253 -35.62 44.04 9.42
C ASP A 253 -37.09 43.76 9.83
N ASP A 254 -38.00 43.60 8.87
CA ASP A 254 -39.44 43.40 9.11
C ASP A 254 -39.84 41.93 9.35
N TYR A 255 -39.16 40.98 8.69
CA TYR A 255 -39.53 39.55 8.71
C TYR A 255 -38.45 38.63 9.29
N GLY A 256 -37.30 39.20 9.67
CA GLY A 256 -36.17 38.48 10.25
C GLY A 256 -35.27 37.79 9.23
N HIS A 257 -34.02 37.54 9.63
CA HIS A 257 -32.99 36.93 8.79
C HIS A 257 -33.37 35.57 8.19
N VAL A 258 -34.16 34.75 8.90
CA VAL A 258 -34.60 33.44 8.39
C VAL A 258 -35.47 33.60 7.14
N PHE A 259 -36.26 34.67 7.05
CA PHE A 259 -37.08 34.93 5.88
C PHE A 259 -36.25 35.46 4.72
N GLY A 260 -35.29 36.36 4.99
CA GLY A 260 -34.31 36.81 4.00
C GLY A 260 -33.46 35.66 3.43
N ASP A 261 -33.04 34.73 4.28
CA ASP A 261 -32.30 33.54 3.86
C ASP A 261 -33.11 32.68 2.88
N ARG A 262 -34.40 32.46 3.17
CA ARG A 262 -35.31 31.75 2.25
C ARG A 262 -35.50 32.49 0.93
N LEU A 263 -35.60 33.82 0.97
CA LEU A 263 -35.70 34.64 -0.25
C LEU A 263 -34.45 34.45 -1.12
N LEU A 264 -33.26 34.53 -0.53
CA LEU A 264 -31.99 34.33 -1.22
C LEU A 264 -31.88 32.94 -1.84
N MET A 265 -32.30 31.88 -1.13
CA MET A 265 -32.35 30.52 -1.66
C MET A 265 -33.32 30.41 -2.87
N CYS A 266 -34.49 31.02 -2.79
CA CYS A 266 -35.45 31.05 -3.89
C CYS A 266 -34.92 31.81 -5.12
N VAL A 267 -34.25 32.95 -4.91
CA VAL A 267 -33.61 33.71 -6.00
C VAL A 267 -32.50 32.89 -6.64
N ALA A 268 -31.63 32.29 -5.83
CA ALA A 268 -30.55 31.42 -6.31
C ALA A 268 -31.07 30.30 -7.21
N GLN A 269 -32.13 29.60 -6.77
CA GLN A 269 -32.74 28.52 -7.54
C GLN A 269 -33.34 29.02 -8.86
N ARG A 270 -34.10 30.13 -8.83
CA ARG A 270 -34.69 30.71 -10.04
C ARG A 270 -33.63 31.16 -11.04
N LEU A 271 -32.55 31.80 -10.58
CA LEU A 271 -31.45 32.19 -11.45
C LEU A 271 -30.79 30.96 -12.07
N HIS A 272 -30.56 29.90 -11.30
CA HIS A 272 -29.96 28.66 -11.81
C HIS A 272 -30.83 27.97 -12.87
N GLU A 273 -32.15 27.99 -12.72
CA GLU A 273 -33.11 27.42 -13.70
C GLU A 273 -33.24 28.26 -14.98
N CYS A 274 -32.95 29.57 -14.91
CA CYS A 274 -33.05 30.49 -16.05
C CYS A 274 -31.82 30.50 -16.97
N VAL A 275 -30.67 30.00 -16.49
CA VAL A 275 -29.41 30.04 -17.25
C VAL A 275 -29.13 28.72 -17.96
N ARG A 276 -28.23 28.73 -18.94
CA ARG A 276 -27.81 27.51 -19.66
C ARG A 276 -26.83 26.72 -18.81
N ALA A 277 -26.70 25.42 -19.10
CA ALA A 277 -25.75 24.55 -18.40
C ALA A 277 -24.27 25.00 -18.49
N THR A 278 -23.92 25.84 -19.47
CA THR A 278 -22.59 26.40 -19.65
C THR A 278 -22.31 27.64 -18.80
N ASP A 279 -23.36 28.30 -18.32
CA ASP A 279 -23.27 29.56 -17.59
C ASP A 279 -22.98 29.29 -16.10
N THR A 280 -22.45 30.27 -15.37
CA THR A 280 -22.13 30.10 -13.96
C THR A 280 -22.83 31.17 -13.13
N VAL A 281 -23.91 30.79 -12.46
CA VAL A 281 -24.50 31.64 -11.42
C VAL A 281 -23.66 31.54 -10.15
N ALA A 282 -23.37 32.67 -9.52
CA ALA A 282 -22.63 32.76 -8.27
C ALA A 282 -23.28 33.77 -7.33
N ARG A 283 -23.16 33.54 -6.02
CA ARG A 283 -23.46 34.55 -5.00
C ARG A 283 -22.18 35.30 -4.67
N PHE A 284 -22.14 36.58 -5.02
CA PHE A 284 -20.93 37.40 -4.95
C PHE A 284 -20.80 38.16 -3.63
N GLY A 285 -21.95 38.52 -3.04
CA GLY A 285 -22.09 39.26 -1.78
C GLY A 285 -23.30 38.79 -0.97
N GLY A 286 -23.81 39.63 -0.07
CA GLY A 286 -24.97 39.31 0.76
C GLY A 286 -26.22 39.04 -0.09
N ASP A 287 -26.65 40.03 -0.84
CA ASP A 287 -27.80 40.08 -1.75
C ASP A 287 -27.38 40.12 -3.22
N GLU A 288 -26.08 40.15 -3.50
CA GLU A 288 -25.51 40.28 -4.84
C GLU A 288 -25.31 38.90 -5.52
N PHE A 289 -25.80 38.78 -6.75
CA PHE A 289 -25.66 37.60 -7.63
C PHE A 289 -24.97 37.98 -8.94
N VAL A 290 -24.23 37.03 -9.51
CA VAL A 290 -23.50 37.22 -10.76
C VAL A 290 -23.66 36.01 -11.68
N VAL A 291 -23.79 36.25 -12.98
CA VAL A 291 -23.82 35.22 -14.05
C VAL A 291 -22.70 35.45 -15.04
#